data_AF-A0A1I8AG96-F1
#
_entry.id   AF-A0A1I8AG96-F1
#
_cell.length_a   1.000
_cell.length_b   1.000
_cell.length_c   1.000
_cell.angle_alpha   90.00
_cell.angle_beta   90.00
_cell.angle_gamma   90.00
#
_symmetry.space_group_name_H-M   'P 1'
#
loop_
_entity.id
_entity.type
_entity.pdbx_description
1 polymer ?
#
loop_
_entity_poly.entity_id
_entity_poly.type
_entity_poly.pdbx_seq_one_letter_code
_entity_poly.pdbx_strand_id
1 'polypeptide(L)'
;ASREHDNVGLAYGRAVFNSRSRDVQIANLERGGDLAQAQSVSNLDMGEQLVELSYTAQVTRWLTVRPSVQYVMEPGAFSGKDTQDALLAGVQVKVQF
;
A
#
# COMPACT_ATOMS: atom_id res chain seq x y z
N ALA A 1 27.87 -20.66 -0.61
CA ALA A 1 26.47 -20.51 -0.17
C ALA A 1 25.59 -21.28 -1.15
N SER A 2 24.52 -21.95 -0.73
CA SER A 2 23.77 -22.92 -1.59
C SER A 2 22.64 -22.32 -2.43
N ARG A 3 22.38 -21.00 -2.34
CA ARG A 3 21.28 -20.29 -3.02
C ARG A 3 21.73 -18.96 -3.60
N GLU A 4 22.74 -19.02 -4.46
CA GLU A 4 23.40 -17.82 -5.03
C GLU A 4 22.54 -17.01 -6.01
N HIS A 5 21.47 -17.60 -6.55
CA HIS A 5 20.55 -16.95 -7.50
C HIS A 5 19.24 -16.48 -6.83
N ASP A 6 19.10 -16.68 -5.51
CA ASP A 6 17.94 -16.23 -4.76
C ASP A 6 18.15 -14.77 -4.31
N ASN A 7 17.07 -14.02 -4.12
CA ASN A 7 17.12 -12.61 -3.70
C ASN A 7 16.16 -12.33 -2.55
N VAL A 8 16.53 -11.40 -1.67
CA VAL A 8 15.64 -10.84 -0.63
C VAL A 8 15.33 -9.39 -1.00
N GLY A 9 14.05 -9.04 -1.04
CA GLY A 9 13.59 -7.68 -1.31
C GLY A 9 12.89 -7.08 -0.11
N LEU A 10 13.23 -5.84 0.24
CA LEU A 10 12.48 -5.01 1.17
C LEU A 10 12.07 -3.72 0.45
N ALA A 11 10.79 -3.39 0.47
CA ALA A 11 10.25 -2.18 -0.15
C ALA A 11 9.39 -1.39 0.83
N TYR A 12 9.42 -0.07 0.68
CA TYR A 12 8.54 0.87 1.36
C TYR A 12 7.89 1.79 0.33
N GLY A 13 6.58 2.00 0.45
CA GLY A 13 5.80 2.90 -0.38
C GLY A 13 4.88 3.78 0.46
N ARG A 14 4.67 5.01 0.01
CA ARG A 14 3.69 5.93 0.60
C ARG A 14 2.91 6.62 -0.51
N ALA A 15 1.59 6.52 -0.46
CA ALA A 15 0.67 7.23 -1.35
C ALA A 15 0.05 8.39 -0.58
N VAL A 16 0.26 9.62 -1.05
CA VAL A 16 -0.30 10.83 -0.43
C VAL A 16 -1.44 11.36 -1.27
N PHE A 17 -2.53 11.79 -0.62
CA PHE A 17 -3.69 12.32 -1.34
C PHE A 17 -3.35 13.63 -2.05
N ASN A 18 -3.88 13.80 -3.26
CA ASN A 18 -3.69 15.05 -3.99
C ASN A 18 -4.34 16.21 -3.21
N SER A 19 -3.55 17.24 -2.91
CA SER A 19 -4.00 18.39 -2.13
C SER A 19 -5.19 19.13 -2.77
N ARG A 20 -5.21 19.29 -4.10
CA ARG A 20 -6.33 19.96 -4.78
C ARG A 20 -7.63 19.16 -4.70
N SER A 21 -7.55 17.85 -4.89
CA SER A 21 -8.72 16.97 -4.76
C SER A 21 -9.26 16.99 -3.33
N ARG A 22 -8.36 17.02 -2.34
CA ARG A 22 -8.69 17.17 -0.93
C ARG A 22 -9.41 18.49 -0.65
N ASP A 23 -8.87 19.61 -1.13
CA ASP A 23 -9.44 20.93 -0.87
C ASP A 23 -10.84 21.06 -1.49
N VAL A 24 -11.07 20.48 -2.68
CA VAL A 24 -12.41 20.40 -3.29
C VAL A 24 -13.35 19.53 -2.45
N GLN A 25 -12.88 18.42 -1.91
CA GLN A 25 -13.68 17.54 -1.06
C GLN A 25 -14.07 18.23 0.26
N ILE A 26 -13.14 18.91 0.92
CA ILE A 26 -13.38 19.71 2.13
C ILE A 26 -14.43 20.78 1.83
N ALA A 27 -14.24 21.58 0.77
CA ALA A 27 -15.18 22.64 0.40
C ALA A 27 -16.58 22.11 0.06
N ASN A 28 -16.71 20.89 -0.46
CA ASN A 28 -18.00 20.26 -0.71
C ASN A 28 -18.66 19.75 0.60
N LEU A 29 -17.89 19.19 1.52
CA LEU A 29 -18.37 18.73 2.84
C LEU A 29 -18.83 19.91 3.72
N GLU A 30 -18.04 20.99 3.75
CA GLU A 30 -18.41 22.23 4.44
C GLU A 30 -19.70 22.83 3.89
N ARG A 31 -19.85 22.88 2.56
CA ARG A 31 -21.07 23.37 1.90
C ARG A 31 -22.28 22.46 2.16
N GLY A 32 -22.04 21.17 2.36
CA GLY A 32 -23.05 20.18 2.75
C GLY A 32 -23.39 20.18 4.25
N GLY A 33 -22.67 20.95 5.07
CA GLY A 33 -22.88 21.04 6.51
C GLY A 33 -22.22 19.94 7.34
N ASP A 34 -21.45 19.03 6.72
CA ASP A 34 -20.73 17.97 7.42
C ASP A 34 -19.32 18.42 7.84
N LEU A 35 -19.30 19.29 8.85
CA LEU A 35 -18.06 19.88 9.38
C LEU A 35 -17.16 18.84 10.06
N ALA A 36 -17.74 17.77 10.61
CA ALA A 36 -16.99 16.70 11.26
C ALA A 36 -16.17 15.91 10.24
N GLN A 37 -16.77 15.56 9.10
CA GLN A 37 -16.08 14.90 8.01
C GLN A 37 -15.12 15.85 7.27
N ALA A 38 -15.45 17.14 7.15
CA ALA A 38 -14.53 18.13 6.61
C ALA A 38 -13.25 18.23 7.46
N GLN A 39 -13.38 18.18 8.79
CA GLN A 39 -12.26 18.20 9.71
C GLN A 39 -11.44 16.90 9.70
N SER A 40 -12.05 15.74 9.44
CA SER A 40 -11.29 14.48 9.33
C SER A 40 -10.46 14.43 8.06
N VAL A 41 -11.01 14.92 6.94
CA VAL A 41 -10.35 14.97 5.62
C VAL A 41 -9.27 16.06 5.55
N SER A 42 -9.36 17.11 6.39
CA SER A 42 -8.36 18.19 6.43
C SER A 42 -7.05 17.80 7.12
N ASN A 43 -7.03 16.68 7.85
CA ASN A 43 -5.84 16.25 8.57
C ASN A 43 -4.73 15.83 7.58
N LEU A 44 -3.54 16.41 7.75
CA LEU A 44 -2.43 16.37 6.78
C LEU A 44 -1.76 14.99 6.63
N ASP A 45 -2.07 14.05 7.51
CA ASP A 45 -1.39 12.76 7.60
C ASP A 45 -2.04 11.63 6.80
N MET A 46 -3.16 11.87 6.10
CA MET A 46 -3.80 10.83 5.29
C MET A 46 -2.91 10.39 4.13
N GLY A 47 -2.26 9.23 4.28
CA GLY A 47 -1.55 8.58 3.22
C GLY A 47 -1.37 7.09 3.49
N GLU A 48 -1.81 6.27 2.54
CA GLU A 48 -1.64 4.83 2.60
C GLU A 48 -0.15 4.49 2.55
N GLN A 49 0.31 3.66 3.48
CA GLN A 49 1.70 3.20 3.52
C GLN A 49 1.76 1.70 3.31
N LEU A 50 2.84 1.25 2.67
CA LEU A 50 3.09 -0.15 2.38
C LEU A 50 4.52 -0.48 2.76
N VAL A 51 4.70 -1.57 3.50
CA VAL A 51 5.99 -2.24 3.67
C VAL A 51 5.88 -3.65 3.09
N GLU A 52 6.77 -4.03 2.18
CA GLU A 52 6.82 -5.39 1.63
C GLU A 52 8.16 -6.04 1.92
N LEU A 53 8.11 -7.27 2.46
CA LEU A 53 9.25 -8.18 2.50
C LEU A 53 8.98 -9.35 1.55
N SER A 54 9.95 -9.67 0.70
CA SER A 54 9.84 -10.75 -0.26
C SER A 54 11.12 -11.58 -0.35
N TYR A 55 10.96 -12.87 -0.67
CA TYR A 55 12.05 -13.77 -1.00
C TYR A 55 11.82 -14.33 -2.39
N THR A 56 12.77 -14.18 -3.30
CA THR A 56 12.70 -14.69 -4.66
C THR A 56 13.57 -15.94 -4.76
N ALA A 57 12.93 -17.10 -4.94
CA ALA A 57 13.59 -18.38 -5.15
C ALA A 57 13.71 -18.69 -6.64
N GLN A 58 14.94 -18.83 -7.15
CA GLN A 58 15.20 -19.33 -8.50
C GLN A 58 15.19 -20.86 -8.48
N VAL A 59 14.02 -21.46 -8.72
CA VAL A 59 13.84 -22.91 -8.62
C VAL A 59 14.56 -23.65 -9.76
N THR A 60 14.42 -23.14 -10.99
CA THR A 60 15.13 -23.58 -12.20
C THR A 60 15.45 -22.36 -13.06
N ARG A 61 16.20 -22.48 -14.16
CA ARG A 61 16.48 -21.32 -15.04
C ARG A 61 15.24 -20.69 -15.68
N TRP A 62 14.12 -21.41 -15.73
CA TRP A 62 12.88 -20.98 -16.37
C TRP A 62 11.74 -20.72 -15.37
N LEU A 63 11.95 -21.01 -14.07
CA LEU A 63 10.94 -20.90 -13.02
C LEU A 63 11.46 -20.13 -11.81
N THR A 64 10.73 -19.09 -11.43
CA THR A 64 10.97 -18.30 -10.22
C THR A 64 9.70 -18.26 -9.36
N VAL A 65 9.86 -18.41 -8.05
CA VAL A 65 8.76 -18.31 -7.07
C VAL A 65 9.12 -17.22 -6.05
N ARG A 66 8.21 -16.26 -5.83
CA ARG A 66 8.41 -15.14 -4.90
C ARG A 66 7.29 -15.08 -3.86
N PRO A 67 7.41 -15.75 -2.71
CA PRO A 67 6.62 -15.43 -1.53
C PRO A 67 6.91 -14.00 -1.03
N SER A 68 5.88 -13.35 -0.52
CA SER A 68 5.91 -11.98 0.01
C SER A 68 4.92 -11.82 1.17
N VAL A 69 5.28 -10.95 2.10
CA VAL A 69 4.41 -10.45 3.15
C VAL A 69 4.39 -8.93 3.04
N GLN A 70 3.20 -8.35 3.05
CA GLN A 70 2.96 -6.92 2.93
C GLN A 70 2.19 -6.43 4.14
N TYR A 71 2.64 -5.33 4.74
CA TYR A 71 1.91 -4.61 5.77
C TYR A 71 1.45 -3.27 5.21
N VAL A 72 0.14 -3.09 5.12
CA VAL A 72 -0.51 -1.88 4.63
C VAL A 72 -1.06 -1.12 5.82
N MET A 73 -0.57 0.09 6.04
CA MET A 73 -1.06 0.99 7.07
C MET A 73 -2.07 1.95 6.47
N GLU A 74 -3.18 2.15 7.17
CA GLU A 74 -4.25 3.08 6.76
C GLU A 74 -4.75 2.83 5.31
N PRO A 75 -5.14 1.57 4.96
CA PRO A 75 -5.59 1.24 3.62
C PRO A 75 -6.79 2.09 3.22
N GLY A 76 -6.72 2.76 2.08
CA GLY A 76 -7.79 3.62 1.62
C GLY A 76 -8.02 4.85 2.51
N ALA A 77 -6.96 5.40 3.12
CA ALA A 77 -6.94 6.68 3.86
C ALA A 77 -7.65 7.84 3.13
N PHE A 78 -7.90 7.72 1.83
CA PHE A 78 -8.63 8.68 0.99
C PHE A 78 -10.16 8.59 1.08
N SER A 79 -10.70 7.53 1.67
CA SER A 79 -12.15 7.24 1.71
C SER A 79 -12.86 7.83 2.93
N GLY A 80 -12.14 8.44 3.87
CA GLY A 80 -12.70 8.97 5.12
C GLY A 80 -13.28 7.89 6.04
N LYS A 81 -12.99 6.62 5.78
CA LYS A 81 -13.33 5.49 6.64
C LYS A 81 -12.10 5.05 7.40
N ASP A 82 -12.24 4.98 8.73
CA ASP A 82 -11.22 4.38 9.59
C ASP A 82 -11.10 2.90 9.22
N THR A 83 -10.01 2.55 8.55
CA THR A 83 -9.79 1.20 8.01
C THR A 83 -8.58 0.62 8.71
N GLN A 84 -8.76 -0.55 9.31
CA GLN A 84 -7.70 -1.23 10.06
C GLN A 84 -6.54 -1.59 9.14
N ASP A 85 -5.32 -1.54 9.68
CA ASP A 85 -4.11 -2.01 9.02
C ASP A 85 -4.29 -3.46 8.53
N ALA A 86 -3.71 -3.76 7.37
CA ALA A 86 -3.83 -5.04 6.73
C ALA A 86 -2.48 -5.74 6.61
N LEU A 87 -2.44 -7.02 7.01
CA LEU A 87 -1.32 -7.92 6.74
C LEU A 87 -1.71 -8.87 5.60
N LEU A 88 -0.98 -8.79 4.49
CA LEU A 88 -1.21 -9.62 3.31
C LEU A 88 -0.05 -10.60 3.14
N ALA A 89 -0.38 -11.83 2.77
CA ALA A 89 0.59 -12.83 2.32
C ALA A 89 0.29 -13.18 0.86
N GLY A 90 1.32 -13.16 0.02
CA GLY A 90 1.19 -13.37 -1.42
C GLY A 90 2.29 -14.26 -1.97
N VAL A 91 1.99 -14.97 -3.05
CA VAL A 91 2.96 -15.76 -3.82
C VAL A 91 2.86 -15.38 -5.28
N GLN A 92 3.97 -14.92 -5.85
CA GLN A 92 4.09 -14.69 -7.28
C GLN A 92 4.91 -15.81 -7.94
N VAL A 93 4.42 -16.34 -9.06
CA VAL A 93 5.14 -17.32 -9.88
C VAL A 93 5.45 -16.71 -11.25
N LYS A 94 6.69 -16.88 -11.72
CA LYS A 94 7.11 -16.46 -13.06
C LYS A 94 7.70 -17.64 -13.81
N VAL A 95 7.23 -17.85 -15.04
CA VAL A 95 7.67 -18.89 -15.97
C VAL A 95 8.12 -18.24 -17.28
N GLN A 96 9.25 -18.66 -17.84
CA GLN A 96 9.73 -18.23 -19.16
C GLN A 96 9.97 -19.44 -20.06
N PHE A 97 9.50 -19.38 -21.30
CA PHE A 97 9.60 -20.45 -22.30
C PHE A 97 10.55 -20.05 -23.43
#